data_AF-A0A968NMS6-F1
#
_entry.id   AF-A0A968NMS6-F1
#
_cell.length_a   1.000
_cell.length_b   1.000
_cell.length_c   1.000
_cell.angle_alpha   90.00
_cell.angle_beta   90.00
_cell.angle_gamma   90.00
#
_symmetry.space_group_name_H-M   'P 1'
#
loop_
_entity.id
_entity.type
_entity.pdbx_description
1 polymer ?
#
loop_
_entity_poly.entity_id
_entity_poly.type
_entity_poly.pdbx_seq_one_letter_code
_entity_poly.pdbx_strand_id
1 'polypeptide(L)'
;MPLNQGDIAFVQYNADNTDNFAFVALVDIAGGEVINFTDNGWQNTFAFRTGEGIIAWTAPVAGVTAGTVVTITTTPSATSGTVSETLDLNFAAAGDQIIAYQGTNTMIAALNNEGAATWQTTAADTSTSALPQGLSNGTNAVAITEIDNARHTGPTTGDKATLLAAINNPNNWSGDDATNQTFQVLLSSVVAILLASQSSNLLVIPMSQRVAPLIHIQ
;
A
#
# COMPACT_ATOMS: atom_id res chain seq x y z
N MET A 1 -8.71 -16.80 -9.25
CA MET A 1 -9.23 -17.48 -8.05
C MET A 1 -9.71 -16.41 -7.10
N PRO A 2 -10.85 -16.62 -6.43
CA PRO A 2 -11.35 -15.65 -5.45
C PRO A 2 -10.31 -15.43 -4.34
N LEU A 3 -10.18 -14.18 -3.92
CA LEU A 3 -9.31 -13.75 -2.84
C LEU A 3 -9.93 -14.07 -1.48
N ASN A 4 -9.07 -14.38 -0.53
CA ASN A 4 -9.41 -14.63 0.86
C ASN A 4 -9.12 -13.39 1.72
N GLN A 5 -9.63 -13.41 2.94
CA GLN A 5 -9.36 -12.39 3.94
C GLN A 5 -7.85 -12.20 4.15
N GLY A 6 -7.39 -10.95 4.08
CA GLY A 6 -5.97 -10.61 4.20
C GLY A 6 -5.12 -10.95 2.98
N ASP A 7 -5.70 -11.32 1.83
CA ASP A 7 -4.96 -11.42 0.56
C ASP A 7 -4.54 -10.05 0.00
N ILE A 8 -5.18 -8.97 0.48
CA ILE A 8 -4.69 -7.59 0.37
C ILE A 8 -4.70 -6.92 1.75
N ALA A 9 -4.05 -5.77 1.88
CA ALA A 9 -4.22 -4.87 3.02
C ALA A 9 -4.08 -3.42 2.58
N PHE A 10 -4.85 -2.51 3.21
CA PHE A 10 -4.73 -1.07 2.97
C PHE A 10 -3.45 -0.53 3.63
N VAL A 11 -2.76 0.37 2.95
CA VAL A 11 -1.49 0.96 3.42
C VAL A 11 -1.50 2.49 3.39
N GLN A 12 -2.56 3.09 2.83
CA GLN A 12 -2.76 4.53 2.73
C GLN A 12 -4.23 4.84 2.47
N TYR A 13 -4.69 5.97 3.00
CA TYR A 13 -5.81 6.74 2.43
C TYR A 13 -5.58 8.24 2.63
N ASN A 14 -6.24 9.05 1.82
CA ASN A 14 -6.28 10.50 1.90
C ASN A 14 -7.72 10.95 1.64
N ALA A 15 -8.30 11.72 2.56
CA ALA A 15 -9.63 12.33 2.46
C ALA A 15 -9.57 13.82 2.08
N ASP A 16 -8.35 14.39 1.95
CA ASP A 16 -8.17 15.76 1.47
C ASP A 16 -7.88 15.83 -0.03
N ASN A 17 -8.29 16.95 -0.61
CA ASN A 17 -8.08 17.31 -2.03
C ASN A 17 -8.75 16.33 -3.00
N THR A 18 -7.97 15.39 -3.53
CA THR A 18 -8.47 14.31 -4.37
C THR A 18 -8.24 13.03 -3.62
N ASP A 19 -9.35 12.42 -3.21
CA ASP A 19 -9.32 11.22 -2.42
C ASP A 19 -8.62 10.10 -3.16
N ASN A 20 -7.85 9.35 -2.39
CA ASN A 20 -7.16 8.19 -2.90
C ASN A 20 -6.81 7.25 -1.76
N PHE A 21 -6.62 5.99 -2.10
CA PHE A 21 -6.15 4.98 -1.17
C PHE A 21 -5.19 4.03 -1.88
N ALA A 22 -4.40 3.31 -1.10
CA ALA A 22 -3.52 2.29 -1.63
C ALA A 22 -3.68 0.98 -0.87
N PHE A 23 -3.59 -0.12 -1.61
CA PHE A 23 -3.53 -1.46 -1.05
C PHE A 23 -2.30 -2.20 -1.55
N VAL A 24 -1.79 -3.11 -0.72
CA VAL A 24 -0.72 -4.04 -1.11
C VAL A 24 -1.32 -5.42 -1.36
N ALA A 25 -0.92 -6.06 -2.46
CA ALA A 25 -1.20 -7.47 -2.70
C ALA A 25 -0.31 -8.32 -1.79
N LEU A 26 -0.89 -9.20 -0.97
CA LEU A 26 -0.15 -10.09 -0.05
C LEU A 26 -0.06 -11.54 -0.58
N VAL A 27 -0.68 -11.78 -1.72
CA VAL A 27 -0.59 -12.99 -2.56
C VAL A 27 -0.56 -12.55 -4.02
N ASP A 28 -0.22 -13.45 -4.93
CA ASP A 28 -0.37 -13.17 -6.36
C ASP A 28 -1.86 -13.10 -6.72
N ILE A 29 -2.27 -11.99 -7.33
CA ILE A 29 -3.63 -11.76 -7.83
C ILE A 29 -3.64 -12.10 -9.32
N ALA A 30 -4.49 -13.06 -9.71
CA ALA A 30 -4.61 -13.46 -11.09
C ALA A 30 -5.17 -12.32 -11.97
N GLY A 31 -4.76 -12.30 -13.25
CA GLY A 31 -5.29 -11.30 -14.19
C GLY A 31 -6.80 -11.44 -14.38
N GLY A 32 -7.50 -10.29 -14.44
CA GLY A 32 -8.96 -10.24 -14.55
C GLY A 32 -9.73 -10.48 -13.25
N GLU A 33 -9.05 -10.73 -12.11
CA GLU A 33 -9.72 -10.67 -10.80
C GLU A 33 -10.28 -9.26 -10.56
N VAL A 34 -11.47 -9.22 -9.97
CA VAL A 34 -12.15 -7.96 -9.64
C VAL A 34 -12.22 -7.82 -8.12
N ILE A 35 -11.86 -6.65 -7.59
CA ILE A 35 -12.07 -6.27 -6.18
C ILE A 35 -12.94 -5.03 -6.17
N ASN A 36 -14.02 -5.07 -5.40
CA ASN A 36 -14.85 -3.90 -5.14
C ASN A 36 -14.34 -3.20 -3.88
N PHE A 37 -14.22 -1.89 -3.94
CA PHE A 37 -13.92 -1.01 -2.82
C PHE A 37 -15.10 -0.10 -2.60
N THR A 38 -15.51 0.09 -1.34
CA THR A 38 -16.63 0.96 -1.01
C THR A 38 -16.39 1.70 0.29
N ASP A 39 -16.92 2.90 0.33
CA ASP A 39 -17.17 3.73 1.50
C ASP A 39 -18.62 3.57 2.01
N ASN A 40 -19.42 2.60 1.55
CA ASN A 40 -20.67 2.29 2.24
C ASN A 40 -20.33 1.57 3.56
N GLY A 41 -20.71 2.17 4.70
CA GLY A 41 -20.52 1.58 6.02
C GLY A 41 -21.22 0.22 6.18
N TRP A 42 -20.63 -0.69 6.97
CA TRP A 42 -21.24 -2.00 7.26
C TRP A 42 -22.20 -1.94 8.45
N GLN A 43 -23.39 -2.48 8.30
CA GLN A 43 -24.42 -2.52 9.33
C GLN A 43 -24.36 -3.81 10.14
N ASN A 44 -24.79 -3.75 11.41
CA ASN A 44 -24.93 -4.93 12.28
C ASN A 44 -26.01 -5.94 11.83
N THR A 45 -26.76 -5.59 10.78
CA THR A 45 -27.71 -6.45 10.07
C THR A 45 -27.05 -7.29 8.96
N PHE A 46 -25.70 -7.27 8.87
CA PHE A 46 -24.91 -8.00 7.88
C PHE A 46 -25.12 -7.53 6.43
N ALA A 47 -25.21 -6.21 6.24
CA ALA A 47 -25.34 -5.58 4.94
C ALA A 47 -24.59 -4.25 4.90
N PHE A 48 -24.17 -3.83 3.72
CA PHE A 48 -23.73 -2.46 3.49
C PHE A 48 -24.89 -1.48 3.68
N ARG A 49 -24.57 -0.24 4.07
CA ARG A 49 -25.40 0.92 3.76
C ARG A 49 -25.54 1.08 2.24
N THR A 50 -26.38 2.01 1.83
CA THR A 50 -26.58 2.36 0.42
C THR A 50 -26.52 3.86 0.26
N GLY A 51 -26.05 4.32 -0.90
CA GLY A 51 -26.03 5.74 -1.26
C GLY A 51 -24.63 6.32 -1.41
N GLU A 52 -23.58 5.52 -1.15
CA GLU A 52 -22.17 5.90 -1.27
C GLU A 52 -21.49 5.09 -2.39
N GLY A 53 -20.23 5.41 -2.69
CA GLY A 53 -19.49 4.94 -3.83
C GLY A 53 -19.05 3.48 -3.81
N ILE A 54 -18.89 2.94 -5.02
CA ILE A 54 -18.26 1.63 -5.24
C ILE A 54 -17.29 1.76 -6.41
N ILE A 55 -16.00 1.54 -6.16
CA ILE A 55 -14.98 1.37 -7.19
C ILE A 55 -14.73 -0.13 -7.40
N ALA A 56 -14.99 -0.62 -8.62
CA ALA A 56 -14.58 -1.94 -9.05
C ALA A 56 -13.21 -1.86 -9.74
N TRP A 57 -12.17 -2.39 -9.10
CA TRP A 57 -10.84 -2.53 -9.68
C TRP A 57 -10.68 -3.91 -10.31
N THR A 58 -10.18 -3.95 -11.54
CA THR A 58 -9.86 -5.18 -12.28
C THR A 58 -8.35 -5.30 -12.47
N ALA A 59 -7.79 -6.43 -12.03
CA ALA A 59 -6.38 -6.73 -12.19
C ALA A 59 -5.98 -6.77 -13.68
N PRO A 60 -4.80 -6.25 -14.07
CA PRO A 60 -4.33 -6.32 -15.44
C PRO A 60 -4.19 -7.77 -15.90
N VAL A 61 -4.21 -8.02 -17.21
CA VAL A 61 -4.16 -9.39 -17.78
C VAL A 61 -2.95 -10.20 -17.29
N ALA A 62 -1.82 -9.55 -17.02
CA ALA A 62 -0.62 -10.19 -16.49
C ALA A 62 -0.71 -10.61 -15.01
N GLY A 63 -1.76 -10.19 -14.30
CA GLY A 63 -1.88 -10.32 -12.85
C GLY A 63 -1.08 -9.27 -12.08
N VAL A 64 -1.14 -9.36 -10.76
CA VAL A 64 -0.38 -8.53 -9.81
C VAL A 64 0.37 -9.45 -8.87
N THR A 65 1.69 -9.32 -8.78
CA THR A 65 2.49 -10.15 -7.89
C THR A 65 2.39 -9.68 -6.44
N ALA A 66 2.54 -10.61 -5.49
CA ALA A 66 2.62 -10.27 -4.07
C ALA A 66 3.71 -9.20 -3.80
N GLY A 67 3.43 -8.29 -2.87
CA GLY A 67 4.25 -7.12 -2.55
C GLY A 67 3.99 -5.88 -3.41
N THR A 68 3.19 -6.00 -4.48
CA THR A 68 2.85 -4.85 -5.32
C THR A 68 1.85 -3.95 -4.59
N VAL A 69 2.14 -2.65 -4.57
CA VAL A 69 1.20 -1.62 -4.09
C VAL A 69 0.44 -1.05 -5.29
N VAL A 70 -0.89 -1.01 -5.18
CA VAL A 70 -1.79 -0.38 -6.15
C VAL A 70 -2.46 0.80 -5.46
N THR A 71 -2.37 1.97 -6.09
CA THR A 71 -3.05 3.19 -5.64
C THR A 71 -4.26 3.43 -6.52
N ILE A 72 -5.40 3.69 -5.90
CA ILE A 72 -6.66 4.06 -6.53
C ILE A 72 -6.94 5.52 -6.19
N THR A 73 -7.23 6.32 -7.21
CA THR A 73 -7.67 7.71 -7.05
C THR A 73 -9.16 7.79 -7.41
N THR A 74 -9.96 8.53 -6.63
CA THR A 74 -11.43 8.61 -6.78
C THR A 74 -11.87 9.40 -8.01
N THR A 75 -10.98 10.12 -8.71
CA THR A 75 -11.16 10.38 -10.15
C THR A 75 -10.74 9.12 -10.91
N PRO A 76 -11.66 8.18 -11.16
CA PRO A 76 -11.37 6.76 -11.05
C PRO A 76 -10.21 6.37 -11.94
N SER A 77 -9.06 6.13 -11.30
CA SER A 77 -7.84 5.65 -11.94
C SER A 77 -7.05 4.76 -10.98
N ALA A 78 -6.19 3.92 -11.55
CA ALA A 78 -5.32 3.04 -10.79
C ALA A 78 -3.88 3.08 -11.33
N THR A 79 -2.89 2.93 -10.46
CA THR A 79 -1.48 2.82 -10.90
C THR A 79 -1.20 1.50 -11.65
N SER A 80 -2.04 0.48 -11.43
CA SER A 80 -2.03 -0.79 -12.16
C SER A 80 -3.45 -1.33 -12.24
N GLY A 81 -3.82 -1.97 -13.35
CA GLY A 81 -5.18 -2.42 -13.61
C GLY A 81 -6.11 -1.32 -14.12
N THR A 82 -7.40 -1.58 -14.10
CA THR A 82 -8.44 -0.63 -14.54
C THR A 82 -9.51 -0.50 -13.47
N VAL A 83 -10.15 0.65 -13.40
CA VAL A 83 -11.26 0.89 -12.48
C VAL A 83 -12.51 1.34 -13.21
N SER A 84 -13.65 0.99 -12.65
CA SER A 84 -14.95 1.58 -12.96
C SER A 84 -15.62 1.97 -11.65
N GLU A 85 -16.42 3.02 -11.66
CA GLU A 85 -17.06 3.56 -10.47
C GLU A 85 -18.58 3.58 -10.62
N THR A 86 -19.27 3.33 -9.52
CA THR A 86 -20.73 3.50 -9.38
C THR A 86 -20.98 4.42 -8.20
N LEU A 87 -21.76 5.49 -8.42
CA LEU A 87 -21.79 6.67 -7.53
C LEU A 87 -20.38 7.26 -7.39
N ASP A 88 -20.12 8.01 -6.33
CA ASP A 88 -18.81 8.62 -6.06
C ASP A 88 -18.31 8.06 -4.72
N LEU A 89 -17.14 7.42 -4.71
CA LEU A 89 -16.47 7.02 -3.47
C LEU A 89 -15.70 8.24 -2.95
N ASN A 90 -16.07 8.72 -1.76
CA ASN A 90 -15.59 10.00 -1.25
C ASN A 90 -15.54 10.00 0.28
N PHE A 91 -14.32 10.08 0.82
CA PHE A 91 -14.07 10.05 2.24
C PHE A 91 -14.45 11.35 2.92
N ALA A 92 -15.18 11.23 4.03
CA ALA A 92 -15.48 12.38 4.87
C ALA A 92 -14.30 12.74 5.80
N ALA A 93 -14.10 14.04 6.00
CA ALA A 93 -13.11 14.60 6.96
C ALA A 93 -13.49 14.41 8.44
N ALA A 94 -14.56 13.68 8.72
CA ALA A 94 -15.01 13.36 10.08
C ALA A 94 -15.01 11.85 10.32
N GLY A 95 -14.20 11.12 9.54
CA GLY A 95 -14.16 9.66 9.56
C GLY A 95 -15.02 9.00 8.48
N ASP A 96 -14.55 7.84 8.04
CA ASP A 96 -15.11 6.98 7.01
C ASP A 96 -14.51 5.56 7.09
N GLN A 97 -14.86 4.73 6.11
CA GLN A 97 -14.39 3.38 5.92
C GLN A 97 -13.96 3.13 4.47
N ILE A 98 -13.07 2.15 4.30
CA ILE A 98 -12.79 1.53 3.01
C ILE A 98 -12.92 0.03 3.20
N ILE A 99 -13.86 -0.58 2.51
CA ILE A 99 -14.11 -2.02 2.61
C ILE A 99 -13.86 -2.65 1.24
N ALA A 100 -12.93 -3.61 1.21
CA ALA A 100 -12.61 -4.40 0.02
C ALA A 100 -13.37 -5.74 0.06
N TYR A 101 -14.07 -6.07 -1.03
CA TYR A 101 -14.84 -7.29 -1.13
C TYR A 101 -14.94 -7.84 -2.56
N GLN A 102 -15.27 -9.12 -2.66
CA GLN A 102 -15.55 -9.82 -3.90
C GLN A 102 -16.98 -10.36 -3.92
N GLY A 103 -17.57 -10.36 -5.13
CA GLY A 103 -18.96 -10.76 -5.31
C GLY A 103 -19.89 -9.88 -4.47
N THR A 104 -20.81 -10.51 -3.74
CA THR A 104 -21.76 -9.80 -2.88
C THR A 104 -21.27 -9.64 -1.44
N ASN A 105 -20.66 -10.68 -0.84
CA ASN A 105 -20.38 -10.72 0.61
C ASN A 105 -19.01 -11.32 0.99
N THR A 106 -18.08 -11.50 0.06
CA THR A 106 -16.74 -12.01 0.41
C THR A 106 -15.84 -10.84 0.80
N MET A 107 -15.78 -10.52 2.10
CA MET A 107 -14.90 -9.48 2.63
C MET A 107 -13.43 -9.91 2.57
N ILE A 108 -12.56 -8.99 2.15
CA ILE A 108 -11.13 -9.25 1.96
C ILE A 108 -10.30 -8.45 2.95
N ALA A 109 -10.55 -7.15 3.05
CA ALA A 109 -9.86 -6.24 3.97
C ALA A 109 -10.74 -5.03 4.28
N ALA A 110 -10.48 -4.36 5.40
CA ALA A 110 -11.16 -3.10 5.73
C ALA A 110 -10.25 -2.14 6.50
N LEU A 111 -10.42 -0.84 6.26
CA LEU A 111 -9.83 0.25 7.03
C LEU A 111 -10.96 1.16 7.50
N ASN A 112 -10.92 1.61 8.75
CA ASN A 112 -11.86 2.59 9.32
C ASN A 112 -11.06 3.68 10.02
N ASN A 113 -11.27 4.94 9.67
CA ASN A 113 -10.66 6.06 10.39
C ASN A 113 -11.65 6.74 11.34
N GLU A 114 -12.91 6.30 11.45
CA GLU A 114 -13.82 6.95 12.40
C GLU A 114 -13.57 6.55 13.87
N GLY A 115 -13.49 7.57 14.74
CA GLY A 115 -13.33 7.45 16.18
C GLY A 115 -11.88 7.24 16.67
N ALA A 116 -11.71 6.50 17.78
CA ALA A 116 -10.42 6.35 18.47
C ALA A 116 -9.83 4.94 18.30
N ALA A 117 -9.52 4.55 17.06
CA ALA A 117 -9.01 3.20 16.72
C ALA A 117 -9.99 2.07 17.07
N THR A 118 -11.28 2.31 16.84
CA THR A 118 -12.37 1.37 17.14
C THR A 118 -13.36 1.30 16.00
N TRP A 119 -13.89 0.12 15.73
CA TRP A 119 -15.07 -0.05 14.87
C TRP A 119 -16.33 0.32 15.64
N GLN A 120 -17.29 0.96 14.97
CA GLN A 120 -18.58 1.28 15.56
C GLN A 120 -19.46 0.02 15.69
N THR A 121 -20.58 0.13 16.40
CA THR A 121 -21.50 -1.00 16.58
C THR A 121 -22.31 -1.30 15.31
N THR A 122 -22.53 -0.29 14.47
CA THR A 122 -23.23 -0.33 13.18
C THR A 122 -22.89 0.94 12.41
N ALA A 123 -23.01 0.90 11.09
CA ALA A 123 -22.99 2.09 10.25
C ALA A 123 -24.29 2.89 10.42
N ALA A 124 -24.29 3.85 11.34
CA ALA A 124 -25.46 4.67 11.67
C ALA A 124 -25.63 5.87 10.72
N ASP A 125 -24.54 6.37 10.19
CA ASP A 125 -24.42 7.46 9.21
C ASP A 125 -23.37 7.09 8.15
N THR A 126 -23.02 8.05 7.29
CA THR A 126 -22.04 7.89 6.20
C THR A 126 -20.61 7.73 6.72
N SER A 127 -20.33 8.19 7.94
CA SER A 127 -18.98 8.20 8.51
C SER A 127 -18.65 6.99 9.38
N THR A 128 -19.65 6.15 9.69
CA THR A 128 -19.49 5.08 10.68
C THR A 128 -19.60 3.70 10.03
N SER A 129 -18.87 2.72 10.59
CA SER A 129 -18.94 1.34 10.13
C SER A 129 -18.79 0.33 11.26
N ALA A 130 -19.60 -0.73 11.24
CA ALA A 130 -19.26 -1.93 12.00
C ALA A 130 -18.15 -2.72 11.30
N LEU A 131 -17.44 -3.55 12.06
CA LEU A 131 -16.49 -4.48 11.48
C LEU A 131 -17.24 -5.46 10.54
N PRO A 132 -16.89 -5.53 9.23
CA PRO A 132 -17.56 -6.44 8.30
C PRO A 132 -17.46 -7.90 8.71
N GLN A 133 -18.54 -8.66 8.50
CA GLN A 133 -18.57 -10.08 8.87
C GLN A 133 -17.45 -10.85 8.14
N GLY A 134 -16.73 -11.67 8.90
CA GLY A 134 -15.59 -12.43 8.42
C GLY A 134 -14.25 -11.71 8.66
N LEU A 135 -14.23 -10.40 8.83
CA LEU A 135 -13.02 -9.68 9.18
C LEU A 135 -12.79 -9.66 10.70
N SER A 136 -11.55 -9.39 11.09
CA SER A 136 -11.09 -9.27 12.47
C SER A 136 -10.14 -8.09 12.57
N ASN A 137 -10.50 -7.11 13.40
CA ASN A 137 -9.65 -5.96 13.70
C ASN A 137 -8.30 -6.44 14.26
N GLY A 138 -7.20 -5.92 13.73
CA GLY A 138 -5.85 -6.37 14.11
C GLY A 138 -5.28 -7.52 13.27
N THR A 139 -6.07 -8.12 12.38
CA THR A 139 -5.66 -9.29 11.58
C THR A 139 -5.76 -9.06 10.08
N ASN A 140 -6.94 -8.66 9.61
CA ASN A 140 -7.24 -8.41 8.20
C ASN A 140 -8.14 -7.17 8.02
N ALA A 141 -8.38 -6.44 9.10
CA ALA A 141 -8.98 -5.13 9.11
C ALA A 141 -8.31 -4.28 10.18
N VAL A 142 -8.35 -2.95 10.02
CA VAL A 142 -7.80 -2.00 10.97
C VAL A 142 -8.74 -0.83 11.18
N ALA A 143 -9.02 -0.51 12.44
CA ALA A 143 -9.52 0.81 12.81
C ALA A 143 -8.36 1.65 13.34
N ILE A 144 -8.20 2.86 12.85
CA ILE A 144 -7.21 3.82 13.34
C ILE A 144 -7.90 4.99 14.04
N THR A 145 -7.12 5.82 14.73
CA THR A 145 -7.65 7.09 15.26
C THR A 145 -7.92 8.02 14.09
N GLU A 146 -9.04 8.73 14.18
CA GLU A 146 -9.49 9.73 13.22
C GLU A 146 -8.38 10.74 12.91
N ILE A 147 -8.19 10.91 11.61
CA ILE A 147 -7.23 11.77 10.92
C ILE A 147 -7.61 11.79 9.43
N ASP A 148 -7.43 12.89 8.73
CA ASP A 148 -7.90 12.99 7.33
C ASP A 148 -7.05 12.19 6.34
N ASN A 149 -5.74 12.11 6.60
CA ASN A 149 -4.80 11.48 5.70
C ASN A 149 -3.83 10.61 6.47
N ALA A 150 -3.76 9.31 6.18
CA ALA A 150 -2.87 8.41 6.90
C ALA A 150 -2.18 7.39 5.99
N ARG A 151 -1.01 6.93 6.45
CA ARG A 151 -0.30 5.81 5.84
C ARG A 151 0.29 4.89 6.90
N HIS A 152 0.50 3.64 6.51
CA HIS A 152 1.30 2.68 7.26
C HIS A 152 2.77 3.14 7.31
N THR A 153 3.37 3.02 8.49
CA THR A 153 4.76 3.41 8.81
C THR A 153 5.56 2.30 9.49
N GLY A 154 4.93 1.16 9.75
CA GLY A 154 5.59 -0.01 10.30
C GLY A 154 6.42 -0.77 9.25
N PRO A 155 6.86 -2.00 9.58
CA PRO A 155 7.60 -2.87 8.67
C PRO A 155 6.89 -3.07 7.31
N THR A 156 7.67 -3.00 6.23
CA THR A 156 7.22 -3.19 4.83
C THR A 156 7.84 -4.44 4.17
N THR A 157 8.64 -5.19 4.91
CA THR A 157 9.26 -6.44 4.49
C THR A 157 8.96 -7.54 5.49
N GLY A 158 8.62 -8.73 5.01
CA GLY A 158 8.31 -9.88 5.84
C GLY A 158 7.46 -10.89 5.08
N ASP A 159 7.10 -11.99 5.73
CA ASP A 159 6.05 -12.86 5.22
C ASP A 159 4.67 -12.20 5.34
N LYS A 160 3.66 -12.80 4.69
CA LYS A 160 2.28 -12.31 4.72
C LYS A 160 1.75 -12.09 6.15
N ALA A 161 2.03 -13.02 7.07
CA ALA A 161 1.55 -12.92 8.45
C ALA A 161 2.18 -11.74 9.20
N THR A 162 3.48 -11.53 9.02
CA THR A 162 4.23 -10.40 9.59
C THR A 162 3.71 -9.07 9.06
N LEU A 163 3.48 -8.98 7.75
CA LEU A 163 2.95 -7.78 7.11
C LEU A 163 1.51 -7.49 7.56
N LEU A 164 0.64 -8.50 7.63
CA LEU A 164 -0.72 -8.32 8.14
C LEU A 164 -0.74 -7.83 9.59
N ALA A 165 0.09 -8.41 10.46
CA ALA A 165 0.19 -7.97 11.86
C ALA A 165 0.74 -6.55 11.98
N ALA A 166 1.68 -6.16 11.11
CA ALA A 166 2.21 -4.80 11.07
C ALA A 166 1.18 -3.80 10.55
N ILE A 167 0.57 -4.06 9.40
CA ILE A 167 -0.36 -3.16 8.72
C ILE A 167 -1.65 -3.01 9.54
N ASN A 168 -2.18 -4.09 10.13
CA ASN A 168 -3.42 -4.02 10.90
C ASN A 168 -3.22 -3.59 12.36
N ASN A 169 -2.04 -3.09 12.73
CA ASN A 169 -1.80 -2.48 14.04
C ASN A 169 -1.92 -0.97 13.94
N PRO A 170 -2.91 -0.32 14.61
CA PRO A 170 -3.11 1.12 14.52
C PRO A 170 -1.90 1.94 14.99
N ASN A 171 -1.04 1.41 15.85
CA ASN A 171 0.18 2.10 16.29
C ASN A 171 1.24 2.24 15.18
N ASN A 172 1.07 1.53 14.06
CA ASN A 172 1.93 1.65 12.89
C ASN A 172 1.37 2.63 11.84
N TRP A 173 0.36 3.42 12.18
CA TRP A 173 -0.21 4.44 11.28
C TRP A 173 0.13 5.84 11.77
N SER A 174 0.42 6.72 10.81
CA SER A 174 0.63 8.15 11.07
C SER A 174 0.07 8.96 9.91
N GLY A 175 -0.28 10.21 10.18
CA GLY A 175 -0.98 11.04 9.22
C GLY A 175 -0.91 12.52 9.53
N ASP A 176 -1.73 13.30 8.83
CA ASP A 176 -1.88 14.75 8.98
C ASP A 176 -3.26 15.19 8.46
N ASP A 177 -3.88 16.19 9.09
CA ASP A 177 -5.22 16.72 8.74
C ASP A 177 -5.20 17.75 7.59
N ALA A 178 -4.04 18.06 7.02
CA ALA A 178 -3.94 19.02 5.93
C ALA A 178 -3.06 18.53 4.76
N THR A 179 -2.30 17.46 4.98
CA THR A 179 -1.28 16.98 4.07
C THR A 179 -1.56 15.55 3.65
N ASN A 180 -1.88 15.36 2.37
CA ASN A 180 -1.99 14.03 1.78
C ASN A 180 -0.70 13.22 1.99
N GLN A 181 -0.88 11.97 2.40
CA GLN A 181 0.15 11.00 2.64
C GLN A 181 0.45 10.20 1.36
N THR A 182 1.70 9.73 1.24
CA THR A 182 2.08 8.77 0.20
C THR A 182 2.81 7.60 0.85
N PHE A 183 2.27 6.41 0.69
CA PHE A 183 2.91 5.16 1.02
C PHE A 183 3.88 4.80 -0.08
N GLN A 184 5.15 4.69 0.29
CA GLN A 184 6.19 4.20 -0.58
C GLN A 184 6.85 3.01 0.10
N VAL A 185 6.97 1.91 -0.62
CA VAL A 185 7.88 0.84 -0.19
C VAL A 185 9.27 1.44 -0.32
N LEU A 186 9.91 1.75 0.81
CA LEU A 186 11.30 2.13 0.82
C LEU A 186 12.10 0.95 0.28
N LEU A 187 12.48 1.02 -0.99
CA LEU A 187 13.57 0.21 -1.50
C LEU A 187 14.78 0.65 -0.69
N SER A 188 15.24 -0.22 0.22
CA SER A 188 16.53 -0.01 0.89
C SER A 188 17.51 0.36 -0.19
N SER A 189 18.02 1.59 -0.11
CA SER A 189 18.77 2.22 -1.19
C SER A 189 19.90 1.28 -1.57
N VAL A 190 19.83 0.68 -2.76
CA VAL A 190 21.03 0.19 -3.41
C VAL A 190 21.77 1.45 -3.81
N VAL A 191 22.50 2.03 -2.86
CA VAL A 191 23.60 2.93 -3.17
C VAL A 191 24.53 2.09 -4.02
N ALA A 192 24.59 2.42 -5.31
CA ALA A 192 25.44 1.77 -6.27
C ALA A 192 26.88 1.76 -5.73
N ILE A 193 27.36 0.59 -5.29
CA ILE A 193 28.80 0.31 -5.28
C ILE A 193 29.17 0.13 -6.75
N LEU A 194 29.34 1.25 -7.45
CA LEU A 194 30.01 1.31 -8.72
C LEU A 194 30.83 2.59 -8.74
N LEU A 195 32.00 2.54 -8.10
CA LEU A 195 33.23 3.31 -8.41
C LEU A 195 34.33 2.95 -7.40
N ALA A 196 34.82 1.71 -7.43
CA ALA A 196 36.15 1.35 -6.94
C ALA A 196 36.66 0.07 -7.61
N SER A 197 36.65 0.06 -8.95
CA SER A 197 37.37 -0.96 -9.74
C SER A 197 37.94 -0.35 -11.01
N GLN A 198 38.59 0.81 -10.88
CA GLN A 198 39.64 1.23 -11.81
C GLN A 198 40.65 2.10 -11.07
N SER A 199 41.55 1.49 -10.30
CA SER A 199 42.94 1.99 -10.26
C SER A 199 43.84 0.84 -10.66
N SER A 200 44.15 0.85 -11.95
CA SER A 200 45.02 -0.07 -12.65
C SER A 200 46.37 -0.20 -11.94
N ASN A 201 46.83 -1.45 -11.81
CA ASN A 201 48.23 -1.89 -11.76
C ASN A 201 49.28 -0.79 -11.57
N LEU A 202 49.63 -0.50 -10.32
CA LEU A 202 50.95 0.06 -10.02
C LEU A 202 51.98 -1.05 -10.19
N LEU A 203 52.51 -1.20 -11.41
CA LEU A 203 53.67 -2.03 -11.70
C LEU A 203 54.85 -1.49 -10.89
N VAL A 204 55.20 -2.17 -9.80
CA VAL A 204 56.43 -1.90 -9.04
C VAL A 204 57.61 -2.31 -9.93
N ILE A 205 58.25 -1.33 -10.56
CA ILE A 205 59.55 -1.54 -11.22
C ILE A 205 60.64 -1.34 -10.15
N PRO A 206 61.43 -2.36 -9.79
CA PRO A 206 62.58 -2.14 -8.93
C PRO A 206 63.66 -1.38 -9.72
N MET A 207 64.07 -0.24 -9.17
CA MET A 207 65.25 0.51 -9.60
C MET A 207 66.47 -0.42 -9.59
N SER A 208 66.95 -0.83 -10.76
CA SER A 208 68.30 -1.36 -10.93
C SER A 208 69.10 -0.33 -11.71
N GLN A 209 69.97 0.38 -10.98
CA GLN A 209 70.98 1.23 -11.60
C GLN A 209 71.95 0.35 -12.38
N ARG A 210 72.13 0.65 -13.67
CA ARG A 210 73.40 0.57 -14.40
C ARG A 210 73.20 1.03 -15.84
N VAL A 211 73.62 2.26 -16.14
CA VAL A 211 74.04 2.62 -17.50
C VAL A 211 75.30 3.48 -17.42
N ALA A 212 76.39 2.92 -17.94
CA ALA A 212 77.46 3.63 -18.63
C ALA A 212 78.33 2.57 -19.36
N PRO A 213 79.08 2.92 -20.41
CA PRO A 213 79.04 4.12 -21.27
C PRO A 213 79.02 3.77 -22.78
N LEU A 214 78.66 4.71 -23.65
CA LEU A 214 79.33 4.93 -24.95
C LEU A 214 78.62 6.05 -25.72
N ILE A 215 79.26 7.21 -25.91
CA ILE A 215 79.23 7.93 -27.20
C ILE A 215 80.61 8.58 -27.42
N HIS A 216 81.17 8.25 -28.57
CA HIS A 216 82.35 8.79 -29.23
C HIS A 216 82.00 10.18 -29.81
N ILE A 217 82.87 11.18 -29.64
CA ILE A 217 82.91 12.37 -30.50
C ILE A 217 84.37 12.57 -30.89
N GLN A 218 84.58 12.89 -32.17
CA GLN A 218 85.88 13.24 -32.76
C GLN A 218 86.51 14.47 -32.10
#